data_AF-A0A748CLM9-F1
#
_entry.id   AF-A0A748CLM9-F1
#
_cell.length_a   1.000
_cell.length_b   1.000
_cell.length_c   1.000
_cell.angle_alpha   90.00
_cell.angle_beta   90.00
_cell.angle_gamma   90.00
#
_symmetry.space_group_name_H-M   'P 1'
#
loop_
_entity.id
_entity.type
_entity.pdbx_description
1 polymer ?
#
loop_
_entity_poly.entity_id
_entity_poly.type
_entity_poly.pdbx_seq_one_letter_code
_entity_poly.pdbx_strand_id
1 'polypeptide(L)'
;MQHFTSKKILSLSAKTCDRCRRRAEKDDLEFQEFLAIDHRAGYGSVFGDGSRLRLDLCQHCVKEVLGQWLTQREEFDKGIQALNAFVERAGLFTDDEHFGSL
;
A
#
# COMPACT_ATOMS: atom_id res chain seq x y z
N MET A 1 -21.05 -37.25 -11.97
CA MET A 1 -22.15 -36.28 -12.10
C MET A 1 -21.77 -35.05 -11.28
N GLN A 2 -21.76 -33.86 -11.86
CA GLN A 2 -21.42 -32.62 -11.15
C GLN A 2 -22.71 -31.87 -10.80
N HIS A 3 -22.75 -31.28 -9.61
CA HIS A 3 -23.86 -30.48 -9.13
C HIS A 3 -23.35 -29.08 -8.80
N PHE A 4 -24.05 -28.06 -9.32
CA PHE A 4 -23.68 -26.66 -9.14
C PHE A 4 -24.81 -25.91 -8.45
N THR A 5 -24.45 -24.91 -7.65
CA THR A 5 -25.40 -24.03 -6.93
C THR A 5 -24.98 -22.57 -7.14
N SER A 6 -25.95 -21.67 -7.29
CA SER A 6 -25.68 -20.24 -7.45
C SER A 6 -25.32 -19.58 -6.12
N LYS A 7 -24.37 -18.62 -6.16
CA LYS A 7 -23.97 -17.80 -5.01
C LYS A 7 -23.89 -16.34 -5.43
N LYS A 8 -24.47 -15.44 -4.63
CA LYS A 8 -24.30 -13.99 -4.78
C LYS A 8 -23.11 -13.53 -3.96
N ILE A 9 -22.16 -12.83 -4.59
CA ILE A 9 -20.93 -12.34 -3.96
C ILE A 9 -20.89 -10.82 -4.13
N LEU A 10 -20.56 -10.11 -3.05
CA LEU A 10 -20.21 -8.70 -3.09
C LEU A 10 -18.70 -8.59 -3.30
N SER A 11 -18.29 -7.90 -4.35
CA SER A 11 -16.89 -7.62 -4.65
C SER A 11 -16.65 -6.10 -4.70
N LEU A 12 -15.51 -5.67 -4.18
CA LEU A 12 -15.07 -4.28 -4.28
C LEU A 12 -14.46 -4.07 -5.67
N SER A 13 -15.08 -3.21 -6.48
CA SER A 13 -14.62 -2.91 -7.84
C SER A 13 -13.81 -1.62 -7.97
N ALA A 14 -13.99 -0.68 -7.05
CA ALA A 14 -13.33 0.62 -7.09
C ALA A 14 -13.30 1.29 -5.72
N LYS A 15 -12.41 2.28 -5.58
CA LYS A 15 -12.35 3.22 -4.45
C LYS A 15 -12.40 4.64 -4.98
N THR A 16 -12.93 5.56 -4.18
CA THR A 16 -12.92 7.00 -4.50
C THR A 16 -12.43 7.75 -3.27
N CYS A 17 -11.44 8.62 -3.46
CA CYS A 17 -10.86 9.40 -2.37
C CYS A 17 -11.86 10.44 -1.88
N ASP A 18 -12.15 10.45 -0.58
CA ASP A 18 -13.13 11.36 0.02
C ASP A 18 -12.66 12.83 -0.06
N ARG A 19 -11.34 13.05 -0.08
CA ARG A 19 -10.75 14.40 -0.14
C ARG A 19 -10.71 14.96 -1.56
N CYS A 20 -10.00 14.30 -2.47
CA CYS A 20 -9.75 14.83 -3.82
C CYS A 20 -10.64 14.25 -4.91
N ARG A 21 -11.57 13.35 -4.55
CA ARG A 21 -12.47 12.65 -5.47
C ARG A 21 -11.80 11.80 -6.54
N ARG A 22 -10.49 11.55 -6.44
CA ARG A 22 -9.78 10.62 -7.31
C ARG A 22 -10.40 9.23 -7.19
N ARG A 23 -10.72 8.63 -8.32
CA ARG A 23 -11.21 7.25 -8.42
C ARG A 23 -10.08 6.33 -8.87
N ALA A 24 -10.04 5.13 -8.31
CA ALA A 24 -9.18 4.04 -8.74
C ALA A 24 -10.03 2.76 -8.86
N GLU A 25 -9.92 2.08 -9.99
CA GLU A 25 -10.51 0.78 -10.24
C GLU A 25 -9.64 -0.32 -9.62
N LYS A 26 -10.20 -1.49 -9.33
CA LYS A 26 -9.53 -2.59 -8.62
C LYS A 26 -8.19 -3.01 -9.25
N ASP A 27 -8.08 -2.91 -10.57
CA ASP A 27 -6.92 -3.33 -11.33
C ASP A 27 -5.85 -2.20 -11.45
N ASP A 28 -6.14 -1.00 -10.96
CA ASP A 28 -5.19 0.11 -10.91
C ASP A 28 -4.21 -0.09 -9.75
N LEU A 29 -2.92 0.20 -9.97
CA LEU A 29 -1.92 0.21 -8.90
C LEU A 29 -2.32 1.17 -7.77
N GLU A 30 -2.88 2.32 -8.12
CA GLU A 30 -3.38 3.32 -7.16
C GLU A 30 -4.37 2.72 -6.16
N PHE A 31 -5.21 1.76 -6.56
CA PHE A 31 -6.24 1.16 -5.71
C PHE A 31 -5.66 0.42 -4.49
N GLN A 32 -4.49 -0.17 -4.66
CA GLN A 32 -3.79 -0.92 -3.61
C GLN A 32 -3.22 0.03 -2.54
N GLU A 33 -2.92 1.27 -2.91
CA GLU A 33 -2.28 2.27 -2.06
C GLU A 33 -3.28 3.20 -1.33
N PHE A 34 -4.58 2.92 -1.41
CA PHE A 34 -5.58 3.66 -0.63
C PHE A 34 -5.51 3.31 0.86
N LEU A 35 -5.46 4.32 1.72
CA LEU A 35 -5.68 4.16 3.15
C LEU A 35 -7.17 4.24 3.46
N ALA A 36 -7.72 3.15 3.99
CA ALA A 36 -9.11 3.05 4.42
C ALA A 36 -9.21 2.97 5.94
N ILE A 37 -10.05 3.79 6.54
CA ILE A 37 -10.36 3.80 7.97
C ILE A 37 -11.82 3.38 8.15
N ASP A 38 -12.07 2.42 9.03
CA ASP A 38 -13.40 2.11 9.56
C ASP A 38 -13.28 1.90 11.07
N HIS A 39 -13.49 2.99 11.81
CA HIS A 39 -13.30 3.03 13.25
C HIS A 39 -14.62 3.24 13.97
N ARG A 40 -14.87 2.44 15.01
CA ARG A 40 -16.00 2.65 15.92
C ARG A 40 -15.51 3.27 17.21
N ALA A 41 -15.96 4.49 17.48
CA ALA A 41 -15.58 5.25 18.65
C ALA A 41 -16.14 4.65 19.95
N GLY A 42 -15.33 4.71 21.02
CA GLY A 42 -15.72 4.31 22.38
C GLY A 42 -16.43 5.43 23.15
N TYR A 43 -16.66 5.17 24.43
CA TYR A 43 -17.21 6.14 25.38
C TYR A 43 -16.22 7.29 25.65
N GLY A 44 -16.72 8.52 25.75
CA GLY A 44 -15.91 9.73 25.92
C GLY A 44 -15.18 10.17 24.66
N SER A 45 -15.53 9.65 23.48
CA SER A 45 -14.91 10.05 22.23
C SER A 45 -15.25 11.51 21.89
N VAL A 46 -14.26 12.27 21.43
CA VAL A 46 -14.47 13.63 20.91
C VAL A 46 -15.38 13.67 19.67
N PHE A 47 -15.58 12.52 19.02
CA PHE A 47 -16.50 12.35 17.88
C PHE A 47 -17.90 11.86 18.29
N GLY A 48 -18.18 11.77 19.59
CA GLY A 48 -19.39 11.19 20.13
C GLY A 48 -19.29 9.67 20.34
N ASP A 49 -20.02 9.21 21.36
CA ASP A 49 -20.00 7.82 21.79
C ASP A 49 -20.63 6.89 20.75
N GLY A 50 -19.93 5.81 20.41
CA GLY A 50 -20.41 4.82 19.46
C GLY A 50 -20.41 5.27 18.00
N SER A 51 -19.97 6.49 17.70
CA SER A 51 -19.86 7.03 16.34
C SER A 51 -18.99 6.14 15.45
N ARG A 52 -19.42 5.93 14.20
CA ARG A 52 -18.64 5.20 13.19
C ARG A 52 -17.98 6.18 12.23
N LEU A 53 -16.65 6.21 12.26
CA LEU A 53 -15.82 7.07 11.44
C LEU A 53 -15.31 6.25 10.25
N ARG A 54 -15.61 6.70 9.03
CA ARG A 54 -15.10 6.10 7.80
C ARG A 54 -14.38 7.15 6.97
N LEU A 55 -13.29 6.75 6.34
CA LEU A 55 -12.50 7.60 5.46
C LEU A 55 -11.71 6.76 4.46
N ASP A 56 -11.78 7.09 3.18
CA ASP A 56 -10.93 6.53 2.13
C ASP A 56 -10.06 7.65 1.51
N LEU A 57 -8.73 7.54 1.62
CA LEU A 57 -7.79 8.49 1.03
C LEU A 57 -6.86 7.80 0.03
N CYS A 58 -6.64 8.44 -1.13
CA CYS A 58 -5.59 8.04 -2.06
C CYS A 58 -4.20 8.35 -1.48
N GLN A 59 -3.16 7.66 -1.96
CA GLN A 59 -1.78 7.80 -1.45
C GLN A 59 -1.26 9.25 -1.42
N HIS A 60 -1.67 10.08 -2.39
CA HIS A 60 -1.29 11.49 -2.43
C HIS A 60 -1.92 12.28 -1.28
N CYS A 61 -3.21 12.06 -1.01
CA CYS A 61 -3.89 12.70 0.11
C CYS A 61 -3.40 12.16 1.45
N VAL A 62 -3.03 10.88 1.54
CA VAL A 62 -2.37 10.31 2.73
C VAL A 62 -1.06 11.05 2.99
N LYS A 63 -0.19 11.17 1.99
CA LYS A 63 1.08 11.89 2.14
C LYS A 63 0.88 13.35 2.51
N GLU A 64 -0.09 14.02 1.91
CA GLU A 64 -0.36 15.44 2.17
C GLU A 64 -0.96 15.68 3.57
N VAL A 65 -1.92 14.85 4.00
CA VAL A 65 -2.68 15.05 5.24
C VAL A 65 -2.04 14.36 6.44
N LEU A 66 -1.29 13.27 6.26
CA LEU A 66 -0.73 12.47 7.35
C LEU A 66 0.80 12.35 7.27
N GLY A 67 1.43 12.74 6.16
CA GLY A 67 2.83 12.42 5.86
C GLY A 67 3.84 12.84 6.94
N GLN A 68 3.68 14.01 7.55
CA GLN A 68 4.59 14.47 8.62
C GLN A 68 4.46 13.68 9.93
N TRP A 69 3.35 12.96 10.12
CA TRP A 69 3.09 12.15 11.31
C TRP A 69 3.32 10.64 11.07
N LEU A 70 3.51 10.24 9.81
CA LEU A 70 3.79 8.85 9.45
C LEU A 70 5.25 8.52 9.72
N THR A 71 5.49 7.50 10.55
CA THR A 71 6.82 6.93 10.76
C THR A 71 7.09 5.86 9.71
N GLN A 72 8.06 6.09 8.82
CA GLN A 72 8.56 5.08 7.89
C GLN A 72 9.67 4.27 8.57
N ARG A 73 9.57 2.94 8.52
CA ARG A 73 10.59 2.01 9.03
C ARG A 73 11.24 1.32 7.84
N GLU A 74 12.55 1.52 7.67
CA GLU A 74 13.35 0.84 6.65
C GLU A 74 13.73 -0.57 7.16
N GLU A 75 12.78 -1.51 7.11
CA GLU A 75 13.06 -2.91 7.50
C GLU A 75 13.62 -3.74 6.34
N PHE A 76 13.33 -3.37 5.08
CA PHE A 76 13.77 -4.11 3.89
C PHE A 76 15.17 -3.72 3.37
N ASP A 77 15.61 -2.49 3.59
CA ASP A 77 16.90 -2.02 3.08
C ASP A 77 18.08 -2.73 3.73
N LYS A 78 17.97 -3.15 4.99
CA LYS A 78 19.06 -3.86 5.68
C LYS A 78 19.36 -5.22 5.06
N GLY A 79 18.33 -5.93 4.58
CA GLY A 79 18.50 -7.24 3.94
C GLY A 79 19.17 -7.12 2.57
N ILE A 80 18.74 -6.14 1.77
CA ILE A 80 19.34 -5.84 0.47
C ILE A 80 20.75 -5.28 0.65
N GLN A 81 20.98 -4.39 1.62
CA GLN A 81 22.33 -3.89 1.94
C GLN A 81 23.25 -5.00 2.43
N ALA A 82 22.77 -5.91 3.28
CA ALA A 82 23.55 -7.07 3.73
C ALA A 82 23.85 -8.05 2.59
N LEU A 83 22.89 -8.27 1.69
CA LEU A 83 23.09 -9.09 0.50
C LEU A 83 24.10 -8.45 -0.45
N ASN A 84 23.96 -7.15 -0.75
CA ASN A 84 24.89 -6.42 -1.61
C ASN A 84 26.30 -6.43 -1.03
N ALA A 85 26.45 -6.16 0.28
CA ALA A 85 27.74 -6.25 0.98
C ALA A 85 28.32 -7.67 0.95
N PHE A 86 27.47 -8.71 1.00
CA PHE A 86 27.91 -10.10 0.84
C PHE A 86 28.38 -10.39 -0.60
N VAL A 87 27.63 -9.96 -1.61
CA VAL A 87 27.98 -10.15 -3.03
C VAL A 87 29.30 -9.45 -3.38
N GLU A 88 29.48 -8.21 -2.90
CA GLU A 88 30.74 -7.47 -3.03
C GLU A 88 31.91 -8.19 -2.35
N ARG A 89 31.73 -8.64 -1.09
CA ARG A 89 32.77 -9.36 -0.35
C ARG A 89 33.09 -10.73 -0.95
N ALA A 90 32.10 -11.39 -1.53
CA ALA A 90 32.25 -12.69 -2.18
C ALA A 90 32.85 -12.58 -3.60
N GLY A 91 33.04 -11.37 -4.13
CA GLY A 91 33.58 -11.16 -5.48
C GLY A 91 32.70 -11.78 -6.57
N LEU A 92 31.38 -11.84 -6.34
CA LEU A 92 30.43 -12.48 -7.26
C LEU A 92 30.01 -11.59 -8.44
N PHE A 93 30.55 -10.37 -8.52
CA PHE A 93 30.56 -9.61 -9.76
C PHE A 93 31.78 -10.04 -10.58
N THR A 94 31.58 -10.89 -11.58
CA THR A 94 32.54 -10.99 -12.69
C THR A 94 32.34 -9.75 -13.53
N ASP A 95 33.41 -8.97 -13.70
CA ASP A 95 33.46 -7.76 -14.51
C ASP A 95 32.91 -8.03 -15.93
N ASP A 96 31.67 -7.63 -16.21
CA ASP A 96 31.20 -7.42 -17.59
C ASP A 96 31.68 -6.04 -18.07
N GLU A 97 32.99 -5.80 -18.03
CA GLU A 97 33.61 -4.76 -18.85
C GLU A 97 34.10 -5.40 -20.14
N HIS A 98 33.23 -5.49 -21.14
CA HIS A 98 33.57 -5.36 -22.57
C HIS A 98 32.29 -5.31 -23.43
N PHE A 99 31.57 -4.19 -23.41
CA PHE A 99 30.92 -3.73 -24.64
C PHE A 99 31.73 -2.56 -25.17
N GLY A 100 32.73 -2.95 -25.98
CA GLY A 100 33.55 -2.03 -26.72
C GLY A 100 32.68 -1.15 -27.61
N SER A 101 33.07 0.11 -27.64
CA SER A 101 32.84 1.03 -28.75
C SER A 101 32.88 0.32 -30.11
N LEU A 102 31.79 0.42 -30.86
CA LEU A 102 31.73 0.59 -32.32
C LEU A 102 30.34 1.12 -32.72
#